data_AF-A0A833ABJ8-F1
#
_entry.id   AF-A0A833ABJ8-F1
#
_cell.length_a   1.000
_cell.length_b   1.000
_cell.length_c   1.000
_cell.angle_alpha   90.00
_cell.angle_beta   90.00
_cell.angle_gamma   90.00
#
_symmetry.space_group_name_H-M   'P 1'
#
loop_
_entity.id
_entity.type
_entity.pdbx_description
1 polymer ?
#
loop_
_entity_poly.entity_id
_entity_poly.type
_entity_poly.pdbx_seq_one_letter_code
_entity_poly.pdbx_strand_id
1 'polypeptide(L)'
;MKKELVIMKLGGSIITYKNRWLPTMNEDNLKRFAKEIAEAYEVKKDKLRLILLHGAGSYGHVLATLYKVIKNDYERKLLGFAEIQRLQNEFNSIVCAYLQNYNLPAFPVQASASAVLENEKLVHFDIEALKGLLSIGAIPVLYGVPAFDKALGGGILSGDEIIIYLAKELKPQRIIHVTDVDGVFDKDPKSHKNAKLIKKITRENFKEIEKSLTGSKHFDVTGGMWKKVKELFKLKNIEAEIINGLKEGYIKRALLGEKGLGTIIKT
;
A
#
# COMPACT_ATOMS: atom_id res chain seq x y z
N MET A 1 -23.03 -6.19 -16.32
CA MET A 1 -22.72 -5.19 -15.26
C MET A 1 -21.23 -4.89 -15.28
N LYS A 2 -20.81 -3.64 -15.00
CA LYS A 2 -19.38 -3.29 -14.94
C LYS A 2 -18.74 -3.96 -13.72
N LYS A 3 -17.61 -4.67 -13.91
CA LYS A 3 -16.85 -5.25 -12.79
C LYS A 3 -16.43 -4.14 -11.81
N GLU A 4 -16.55 -4.42 -10.52
CA GLU A 4 -16.02 -3.61 -9.43
C GLU A 4 -14.49 -3.59 -9.52
N LEU A 5 -13.87 -2.43 -9.64
CA LEU A 5 -12.42 -2.28 -9.50
C LEU A 5 -12.10 -1.93 -8.05
N VAL A 6 -11.31 -2.78 -7.40
CA VAL A 6 -10.77 -2.55 -6.06
C VAL A 6 -9.26 -2.43 -6.15
N ILE A 7 -8.71 -1.42 -5.47
CA ILE A 7 -7.27 -1.32 -5.24
C ILE A 7 -7.01 -1.66 -3.77
N MET A 8 -6.22 -2.69 -3.51
CA MET A 8 -5.89 -3.12 -2.15
C MET A 8 -4.39 -3.02 -1.90
N LYS A 9 -4.00 -2.52 -0.73
CA LYS A 9 -2.59 -2.45 -0.30
C LYS A 9 -2.34 -3.23 0.98
N LEU A 10 -1.45 -4.20 0.90
CA LEU A 10 -0.90 -4.91 2.05
C LEU A 10 0.26 -4.10 2.66
N GLY A 11 0.13 -3.72 3.93
CA GLY A 11 1.17 -2.99 4.65
C GLY A 11 2.45 -3.81 4.81
N GLY A 12 3.61 -3.19 4.60
CA GLY A 12 4.90 -3.89 4.77
C GLY A 12 5.10 -4.46 6.19
N SER A 13 4.49 -3.85 7.21
CA SER A 13 4.57 -4.33 8.61
C SER A 13 3.80 -5.63 8.88
N ILE A 14 2.83 -5.99 8.04
CA ILE A 14 2.03 -7.22 8.23
C ILE A 14 2.54 -8.38 7.37
N ILE A 15 3.31 -8.10 6.31
CA ILE A 15 3.88 -9.12 5.42
C ILE A 15 5.40 -9.32 5.59
N THR A 16 6.04 -8.54 6.46
CA THR A 16 7.46 -8.68 6.81
C THR A 16 7.69 -8.39 8.29
N TYR A 17 8.81 -8.87 8.82
CA TYR A 17 9.27 -8.53 10.17
C TYR A 17 10.25 -7.36 10.12
N LYS A 18 9.84 -6.20 10.68
CA LYS A 18 10.66 -4.98 10.71
C LYS A 18 11.77 -4.99 11.78
N ASN A 19 11.69 -5.87 12.76
CA ASN A 19 12.64 -6.00 13.87
C ASN A 19 13.81 -6.95 13.56
N ARG A 20 13.97 -7.36 12.31
CA ARG A 20 15.06 -8.24 11.87
C ARG A 20 16.07 -7.43 11.06
N TRP A 21 17.35 -7.72 11.27
CA TRP A 21 18.44 -7.08 10.54
C TRP A 21 18.45 -7.46 9.05
N LEU A 22 18.02 -8.69 8.74
CA LEU A 22 17.91 -9.18 7.37
C LEU A 22 16.47 -9.01 6.83
N PRO A 23 16.30 -8.79 5.52
CA PRO A 23 15.01 -8.89 4.86
C PRO A 23 14.32 -10.21 5.21
N THR A 24 13.20 -10.14 5.92
CA THR A 24 12.50 -11.31 6.45
C THR A 24 11.01 -11.17 6.21
N MET A 25 10.43 -12.07 5.42
CA MET A 25 9.00 -12.12 5.16
C MET A 25 8.24 -12.73 6.35
N ASN A 26 6.97 -12.38 6.48
CA ASN A 26 6.03 -13.08 7.36
C ASN A 26 5.23 -14.07 6.52
N GLU A 27 5.73 -15.30 6.46
CA GLU A 27 5.17 -16.37 5.64
C GLU A 27 3.73 -16.75 6.04
N ASP A 28 3.44 -16.85 7.33
CA ASP A 28 2.10 -17.20 7.83
C ASP A 28 1.05 -16.18 7.39
N ASN A 29 1.38 -14.89 7.51
CA ASN A 29 0.50 -13.83 7.03
C ASN A 29 0.37 -13.83 5.51
N LEU A 30 1.45 -14.04 4.74
CA LEU A 30 1.36 -14.11 3.27
C LEU A 30 0.48 -15.28 2.82
N LYS A 31 0.65 -16.47 3.40
CA LYS A 31 -0.19 -17.65 3.14
C LYS A 31 -1.65 -17.37 3.44
N ARG A 32 -1.94 -16.80 4.62
CA ARG A 32 -3.31 -16.47 5.02
C ARG A 32 -3.93 -15.40 4.11
N PHE A 33 -3.20 -14.33 3.80
CA PHE A 33 -3.70 -13.25 2.95
C PHE A 33 -3.98 -13.74 1.54
N ALA A 34 -3.09 -14.55 0.96
CA ALA A 34 -3.31 -15.13 -0.36
C ALA A 34 -4.57 -16.03 -0.38
N LYS A 35 -4.77 -16.85 0.66
CA LYS A 35 -6.00 -17.63 0.84
C LYS A 35 -7.25 -16.75 0.93
N GLU A 36 -7.25 -15.75 1.81
CA GLU A 36 -8.39 -14.84 2.00
C GLU A 36 -8.74 -14.05 0.72
N ILE A 37 -7.72 -13.61 -0.02
CA ILE A 37 -7.90 -12.95 -1.32
C ILE A 37 -8.49 -13.92 -2.33
N ALA A 38 -7.96 -15.15 -2.42
CA ALA A 38 -8.44 -16.16 -3.36
C ALA A 38 -9.89 -16.55 -3.12
N GLU A 39 -10.27 -16.76 -1.85
CA GLU A 39 -11.65 -17.06 -1.47
C GLU A 39 -12.62 -15.94 -1.87
N ALA A 40 -12.23 -14.67 -1.68
CA ALA A 40 -13.07 -13.55 -2.10
C ALA A 40 -13.10 -13.37 -3.63
N TYR A 41 -11.97 -13.60 -4.30
CA TYR A 41 -11.84 -13.50 -5.75
C TYR A 41 -12.68 -14.55 -6.46
N GLU A 42 -12.70 -15.80 -5.97
CA GLU A 42 -13.52 -16.87 -6.54
C GLU A 42 -15.02 -16.55 -6.41
N VAL A 43 -15.47 -16.08 -5.23
CA VAL A 43 -16.86 -15.65 -5.01
C VAL A 43 -17.28 -14.49 -5.93
N LYS A 44 -16.32 -13.64 -6.34
CA LYS A 44 -16.56 -12.47 -7.19
C LYS A 44 -15.89 -12.53 -8.58
N LYS A 45 -15.57 -13.72 -9.11
CA LYS A 45 -14.75 -13.90 -10.33
C LYS A 45 -15.19 -13.03 -11.53
N ASP A 46 -16.49 -12.93 -11.75
CA ASP A 46 -17.07 -12.12 -12.85
C ASP A 46 -17.49 -10.70 -12.44
N LYS A 47 -17.28 -10.35 -11.17
CA LYS A 47 -17.72 -9.08 -10.58
C LYS A 47 -16.57 -8.23 -10.05
N LEU A 48 -15.37 -8.78 -9.89
CA LEU A 48 -14.21 -8.10 -9.31
C LEU A 48 -13.05 -7.99 -10.31
N ARG A 49 -12.44 -6.81 -10.38
CA ARG A 49 -11.09 -6.56 -10.88
C ARG A 49 -10.27 -6.06 -9.69
N LEU A 50 -9.07 -6.57 -9.55
CA LEU A 50 -8.23 -6.29 -8.39
C LEU A 50 -6.87 -5.78 -8.86
N ILE A 51 -6.43 -4.66 -8.27
CA ILE A 51 -5.03 -4.27 -8.27
C ILE A 51 -4.53 -4.47 -6.84
N LEU A 52 -3.44 -5.22 -6.70
CA LEU A 52 -2.77 -5.39 -5.43
C LEU A 52 -1.54 -4.51 -5.35
N LEU A 53 -1.31 -3.95 -4.17
CA LEU A 53 -0.05 -3.34 -3.81
C LEU A 53 0.48 -3.97 -2.54
N HIS A 54 1.80 -3.98 -2.38
CA HIS A 54 2.39 -4.29 -1.10
C HIS A 54 3.45 -3.25 -0.68
N GLY A 55 3.61 -3.09 0.63
CA GLY A 55 4.67 -2.25 1.19
C GLY A 55 6.03 -2.94 1.09
N ALA A 56 7.09 -2.13 1.05
CA ALA A 56 8.45 -2.62 0.91
C ALA A 56 8.97 -3.46 2.10
N GLY A 57 8.38 -3.27 3.28
CA GLY A 57 8.74 -4.04 4.47
C GLY A 57 10.23 -3.95 4.82
N SER A 58 10.77 -5.00 5.45
CA SER A 58 12.21 -5.12 5.73
C SER A 58 13.08 -5.22 4.48
N TYR A 59 12.52 -5.62 3.33
CA TYR A 59 13.22 -5.68 2.04
C TYR A 59 13.58 -4.31 1.46
N GLY A 60 13.00 -3.22 1.96
CA GLY A 60 13.33 -1.86 1.51
C GLY A 60 13.90 -0.99 2.63
N HIS A 61 13.33 -1.07 3.83
CA HIS A 61 13.67 -0.14 4.92
C HIS A 61 15.07 -0.35 5.48
N VAL A 62 15.54 -1.60 5.57
CA VAL A 62 16.87 -1.92 6.11
C VAL A 62 17.95 -1.27 5.25
N LEU A 63 17.88 -1.50 3.94
CA LEU A 63 18.87 -0.98 3.00
C LEU A 63 18.73 0.53 2.77
N ALA A 64 17.51 1.05 2.65
CA ALA A 64 17.33 2.51 2.53
C ALA A 64 17.91 3.26 3.75
N THR A 65 17.87 2.66 4.94
CA THR A 65 18.51 3.24 6.13
C THR A 65 20.03 3.18 6.03
N LEU A 66 20.58 2.04 5.62
CA LEU A 66 22.03 1.87 5.43
C LEU A 66 22.60 2.87 4.41
N TYR A 67 21.94 3.05 3.26
CA TYR A 67 22.42 3.98 2.21
C TYR A 67 22.14 5.46 2.51
N LYS A 68 21.15 5.80 3.35
CA LYS A 68 20.95 7.17 3.84
C LYS A 68 22.12 7.69 4.70
N VAL A 69 22.85 6.78 5.36
CA VAL A 69 24.01 7.13 6.20
C VAL A 69 25.25 7.43 5.35
N ILE A 70 25.30 6.95 4.11
CA ILE A 70 26.40 7.22 3.18
C ILE A 70 26.28 8.65 2.65
N LYS A 71 26.98 9.60 3.30
CA LYS A 71 27.08 10.99 2.81
C LYS A 71 28.22 11.11 1.79
N ASN A 72 28.00 11.89 0.74
CA ASN A 72 29.01 12.31 -0.26
C ASN A 72 29.65 11.22 -1.13
N ASP A 73 29.02 10.05 -1.28
CA ASP A 73 29.45 9.00 -2.21
C ASP A 73 28.31 8.63 -3.15
N TYR A 74 28.34 9.17 -4.37
CA TYR A 74 27.27 8.98 -5.35
C TYR A 74 27.25 7.57 -5.92
N GLU A 75 28.42 6.98 -6.19
CA GLU A 75 28.53 5.63 -6.76
C GLU A 75 27.97 4.58 -5.81
N ARG A 76 28.34 4.63 -4.53
CA ARG A 76 27.78 3.70 -3.53
C ARG A 76 26.28 3.89 -3.32
N LYS A 77 25.78 5.13 -3.40
CA LYS A 77 24.34 5.39 -3.36
C LYS A 77 23.63 4.77 -4.55
N LEU A 78 24.20 4.88 -5.75
CA LEU A 78 23.62 4.31 -6.97
C LEU A 78 23.60 2.78 -6.91
N LEU A 79 24.67 2.15 -6.43
CA LEU A 79 24.72 0.71 -6.17
C LEU A 79 23.63 0.29 -5.18
N GLY A 80 23.48 1.01 -4.07
CA GLY A 80 22.44 0.73 -3.09
C GLY A 80 21.02 0.91 -3.62
N PHE A 81 20.82 1.92 -4.47
CA PHE A 81 19.55 2.17 -5.14
C PHE A 81 19.16 1.00 -6.04
N ALA A 82 20.11 0.49 -6.85
CA ALA A 82 19.93 -0.68 -7.69
C ALA A 82 19.70 -1.97 -6.86
N GLU A 83 20.42 -2.13 -5.75
CA GLU A 83 20.26 -3.30 -4.86
C GLU A 83 18.89 -3.33 -4.18
N ILE A 84 18.40 -2.18 -3.70
CA ILE A 84 17.04 -2.06 -3.14
C ILE A 84 16.00 -2.44 -4.21
N GLN A 85 16.16 -1.96 -5.44
CA GLN A 85 15.26 -2.30 -6.55
C GLN A 85 15.22 -3.82 -6.79
N ARG A 86 16.39 -4.48 -6.89
CA ARG A 86 16.46 -5.95 -7.07
C ARG A 86 15.74 -6.70 -5.96
N LEU A 87 16.00 -6.36 -4.69
CA LEU A 87 15.38 -7.03 -3.54
C LEU A 87 13.88 -6.80 -3.44
N GLN A 88 13.39 -5.63 -3.85
CA GLN A 88 11.96 -5.38 -3.96
C GLN A 88 11.32 -6.22 -5.08
N ASN A 89 11.99 -6.40 -6.23
CA ASN A 89 11.53 -7.27 -7.31
C ASN A 89 11.43 -8.73 -6.85
N GLU A 90 12.43 -9.21 -6.10
CA GLU A 90 12.44 -10.55 -5.52
C GLU A 90 11.29 -10.72 -4.53
N PHE A 91 11.10 -9.76 -3.62
CA PHE A 91 9.99 -9.83 -2.67
C PHE A 91 8.63 -9.82 -3.37
N ASN A 92 8.45 -9.00 -4.41
CA ASN A 92 7.22 -8.99 -5.19
C ASN A 92 6.98 -10.32 -5.93
N SER A 93 8.05 -10.94 -6.44
CA SER A 93 7.96 -12.26 -7.07
C SER A 93 7.52 -13.33 -6.06
N ILE A 94 8.04 -13.27 -4.82
CA ILE A 94 7.60 -14.13 -3.72
C ILE A 94 6.12 -13.90 -3.40
N VAL A 95 5.68 -12.65 -3.25
CA VAL A 95 4.26 -12.32 -2.99
C VAL A 95 3.36 -12.85 -4.12
N CYS A 96 3.76 -12.70 -5.38
CA CYS A 96 3.03 -13.23 -6.53
C CYS A 96 2.97 -14.76 -6.50
N ALA A 97 4.06 -15.45 -6.15
CA ALA A 97 4.08 -16.90 -6.03
C ALA A 97 3.09 -17.40 -4.96
N TYR A 98 3.01 -16.72 -3.80
CA TYR A 98 1.99 -17.05 -2.80
C TYR A 98 0.57 -16.91 -3.32
N LEU A 99 0.27 -15.85 -4.09
CA LEU A 99 -1.05 -15.66 -4.70
C LEU A 99 -1.34 -16.73 -5.76
N GLN A 100 -0.36 -17.04 -6.62
CA GLN A 100 -0.47 -18.04 -7.69
C GLN A 100 -0.65 -19.46 -7.13
N ASN A 101 -0.06 -19.79 -5.98
CA ASN A 101 -0.31 -21.04 -5.27
C ASN A 101 -1.77 -21.24 -4.85
N TYR A 102 -2.57 -20.16 -4.78
CA TYR A 102 -4.02 -20.19 -4.59
C TYR A 102 -4.79 -19.93 -5.90
N ASN A 103 -4.18 -20.21 -7.07
CA ASN A 103 -4.76 -20.05 -8.40
C ASN A 103 -5.19 -18.62 -8.77
N LEU A 104 -4.60 -17.61 -8.14
CA LEU A 104 -4.82 -16.22 -8.54
C LEU A 104 -3.91 -15.85 -9.73
N PRO A 105 -4.42 -15.19 -10.78
CA PRO A 105 -3.62 -14.74 -11.92
C PRO A 105 -2.80 -13.48 -11.57
N ALA A 106 -2.03 -13.55 -10.49
CA ALA A 106 -1.19 -12.46 -10.00
C ALA A 106 -0.03 -12.22 -10.98
N PHE A 107 0.12 -10.96 -11.40
CA PHE A 107 1.12 -10.53 -12.37
C PHE A 107 2.04 -9.47 -11.73
N PRO A 108 3.35 -9.72 -11.62
CA PRO A 108 4.27 -8.76 -11.00
C PRO A 108 4.45 -7.53 -11.90
N VAL A 109 4.30 -6.32 -11.32
CA VAL A 109 4.46 -5.05 -12.06
C VAL A 109 5.40 -4.12 -11.30
N GLN A 110 6.54 -3.80 -11.92
CA GLN A 110 7.47 -2.79 -11.41
C GLN A 110 7.01 -1.38 -11.86
N ALA A 111 6.38 -0.63 -10.96
CA ALA A 111 5.87 0.71 -11.26
C ALA A 111 6.99 1.68 -11.69
N SER A 112 8.18 1.58 -11.08
CA SER A 112 9.31 2.46 -11.39
C SER A 112 9.87 2.31 -12.80
N ALA A 113 9.51 1.26 -13.54
CA ALA A 113 9.92 1.09 -14.93
C ALA A 113 9.27 2.11 -15.88
N SER A 114 8.10 2.65 -15.51
CA SER A 114 7.36 3.64 -16.32
C SER A 114 6.87 4.84 -15.52
N ALA A 115 7.29 4.97 -14.27
CA ALA A 115 6.97 6.09 -13.40
C ALA A 115 8.14 7.07 -13.29
N VAL A 116 7.81 8.36 -13.27
CA VAL A 116 8.78 9.46 -13.13
C VAL A 116 8.40 10.34 -11.96
N LEU A 117 9.37 10.57 -11.09
CA LEU A 117 9.26 11.51 -9.98
C LEU A 117 9.86 12.87 -10.35
N GLU A 118 9.42 13.91 -9.65
CA GLU A 118 10.05 15.23 -9.63
C GLU A 118 9.88 15.81 -8.22
N ASN A 119 11.00 16.13 -7.56
CA ASN A 119 11.00 16.61 -6.17
C ASN A 119 10.24 15.66 -5.23
N GLU A 120 10.52 14.36 -5.33
CA GLU A 120 9.91 13.27 -4.56
C GLU A 120 8.40 13.11 -4.78
N LYS A 121 7.86 13.65 -5.88
CA LYS A 121 6.44 13.53 -6.24
C LYS A 121 6.28 12.77 -7.54
N LEU A 122 5.36 11.82 -7.57
CA LEU A 122 4.97 11.16 -8.80
C LEU A 122 4.27 12.14 -9.75
N VAL A 123 4.94 12.47 -10.87
CA VAL A 123 4.43 13.40 -11.89
C VAL A 123 3.93 12.69 -13.15
N HIS A 124 4.46 11.50 -13.45
CA HIS A 124 4.04 10.70 -14.60
C HIS A 124 4.11 9.21 -14.28
N PHE A 125 3.15 8.43 -14.76
CA PHE A 125 3.17 6.98 -14.72
C PHE A 125 2.37 6.42 -15.90
N ASP A 126 3.07 5.79 -16.84
CA ASP A 126 2.40 5.10 -17.95
C ASP A 126 1.77 3.79 -17.45
N ILE A 127 0.45 3.72 -17.59
CA ILE A 127 -0.40 2.63 -17.11
C ILE A 127 -1.12 1.89 -18.23
N GLU A 128 -0.73 2.08 -19.50
CA GLU A 128 -1.36 1.39 -20.63
C GLU A 128 -1.25 -0.14 -20.49
N ALA A 129 -0.04 -0.64 -20.24
CA ALA A 129 0.20 -2.06 -20.00
C ALA A 129 -0.61 -2.58 -18.79
N LEU A 130 -0.70 -1.78 -17.72
CA LEU A 130 -1.49 -2.13 -16.54
C LEU A 130 -2.99 -2.23 -16.85
N LYS A 131 -3.53 -1.33 -17.68
CA LYS A 131 -4.93 -1.40 -18.17
C LYS A 131 -5.15 -2.65 -19.04
N GLY A 132 -4.18 -3.02 -19.88
CA GLY A 132 -4.20 -4.24 -20.67
C GLY A 132 -4.22 -5.51 -19.81
N LEU A 133 -3.35 -5.59 -18.80
CA LEU A 133 -3.35 -6.71 -17.84
C LEU A 133 -4.70 -6.87 -17.14
N LEU A 134 -5.31 -5.76 -16.70
CA LEU A 134 -6.64 -5.77 -16.09
C LEU A 134 -7.75 -6.20 -17.05
N SER A 135 -7.63 -5.91 -18.35
CA SER A 135 -8.66 -6.24 -19.34
C SER A 135 -8.69 -7.73 -19.66
N ILE A 136 -7.53 -8.40 -19.64
CA ILE A 136 -7.40 -9.86 -19.83
C ILE A 136 -7.62 -10.67 -18.53
N GLY A 137 -7.93 -10.00 -17.43
CA GLY A 137 -8.29 -10.66 -16.16
C GLY A 137 -7.12 -10.96 -15.22
N ALA A 138 -5.91 -10.49 -15.53
CA ALA A 138 -4.79 -10.57 -14.58
C ALA A 138 -5.02 -9.66 -13.36
N ILE A 139 -4.32 -9.97 -12.27
CA ILE A 139 -4.25 -9.14 -11.05
C ILE A 139 -2.87 -8.49 -11.02
N PRO A 140 -2.71 -7.23 -11.45
CA PRO A 140 -1.44 -6.51 -11.31
C PRO A 140 -1.06 -6.39 -9.83
N VAL A 141 0.17 -6.78 -9.49
CA VAL A 141 0.76 -6.68 -8.16
C VAL A 141 1.94 -5.70 -8.21
N LEU A 142 1.74 -4.52 -7.64
CA LEU A 142 2.71 -3.43 -7.58
C LEU A 142 3.27 -3.27 -6.16
N TYR A 143 4.30 -2.46 -5.99
CA TYR A 143 4.96 -2.24 -4.71
C TYR A 143 5.66 -0.89 -4.68
N GLY A 144 5.92 -0.40 -3.45
CA GLY A 144 6.72 0.80 -3.27
C GLY A 144 8.19 0.51 -3.53
N VAL A 145 8.86 1.37 -4.29
CA VAL A 145 10.13 1.02 -4.93
C VAL A 145 10.97 2.27 -5.26
N PRO A 146 12.31 2.17 -5.34
CA PRO A 146 13.15 3.20 -5.97
C PRO A 146 12.64 3.60 -7.36
N ALA A 147 12.66 4.90 -7.68
CA ALA A 147 12.28 5.42 -9.00
C ALA A 147 13.12 6.63 -9.41
N PHE A 148 13.26 6.85 -10.72
CA PHE A 148 13.97 8.01 -11.25
C PHE A 148 13.25 9.31 -10.85
N ASP A 149 14.01 10.28 -10.35
CA ASP A 149 13.54 11.62 -10.02
C ASP A 149 14.29 12.64 -10.87
N LYS A 150 13.56 13.49 -11.61
CA LYS A 150 14.15 14.49 -12.51
C LYS A 150 15.02 15.51 -11.79
N ALA A 151 14.65 15.89 -10.57
CA ALA A 151 15.32 16.94 -9.80
C ALA A 151 16.45 16.36 -8.93
N LEU A 152 16.28 15.13 -8.43
CA LEU A 152 17.17 14.53 -7.42
C LEU A 152 18.02 13.37 -7.96
N GLY A 153 17.80 12.94 -9.20
CA GLY A 153 18.42 11.77 -9.83
C GLY A 153 17.81 10.44 -9.38
N GLY A 154 17.19 10.38 -8.22
CA GLY A 154 16.47 9.21 -7.71
C GLY A 154 15.65 9.55 -6.48
N GLY A 155 14.57 8.80 -6.27
CA GLY A 155 13.65 8.95 -5.15
C GLY A 155 12.94 7.65 -4.80
N ILE A 156 12.08 7.70 -3.79
CA ILE A 156 11.25 6.56 -3.41
C ILE A 156 9.82 6.79 -3.91
N LEU A 157 9.38 5.97 -4.85
CA LEU A 157 7.99 5.90 -5.26
C LEU A 157 7.23 5.05 -4.23
N SER A 158 6.47 5.71 -3.35
CA SER A 158 5.73 4.98 -2.33
C SER A 158 4.49 4.28 -2.90
N GLY A 159 4.13 3.12 -2.34
CA GLY A 159 2.90 2.43 -2.74
C GLY A 159 1.63 3.25 -2.45
N ASP A 160 1.67 4.17 -1.48
CA ASP A 160 0.56 5.09 -1.24
C ASP A 160 0.44 6.10 -2.40
N GLU A 161 1.53 6.62 -2.96
CA GLU A 161 1.49 7.51 -4.14
C GLU A 161 1.02 6.80 -5.41
N ILE A 162 1.44 5.56 -5.63
CA ILE A 162 0.95 4.73 -6.75
C ILE A 162 -0.58 4.61 -6.66
N ILE A 163 -1.14 4.34 -5.48
CA ILE A 163 -2.60 4.24 -5.28
C ILE A 163 -3.30 5.53 -5.63
N ILE A 164 -2.78 6.67 -5.19
CA ILE A 164 -3.41 7.97 -5.46
C ILE A 164 -3.40 8.28 -6.97
N TYR A 165 -2.31 7.96 -7.67
CA TYR A 165 -2.23 8.11 -9.11
C TYR A 165 -3.24 7.20 -9.81
N LEU A 166 -3.21 5.89 -9.52
CA LEU A 166 -4.12 4.91 -10.09
C LEU A 166 -5.58 5.22 -9.77
N ALA A 167 -5.88 5.77 -8.59
CA ALA A 167 -7.23 6.13 -8.20
C ALA A 167 -7.80 7.27 -9.05
N LYS A 168 -6.97 8.28 -9.37
CA LYS A 168 -7.36 9.38 -10.26
C LYS A 168 -7.60 8.89 -11.70
N GLU A 169 -6.73 8.02 -12.19
CA GLU A 169 -6.77 7.53 -13.57
C GLU A 169 -7.85 6.45 -13.81
N LEU A 170 -8.00 5.50 -12.88
CA LEU A 170 -8.84 4.33 -13.06
C LEU A 170 -10.20 4.44 -12.35
N LYS A 171 -10.34 5.40 -11.42
CA LYS A 171 -11.57 5.64 -10.64
C LYS A 171 -12.15 4.35 -10.03
N PRO A 172 -11.37 3.64 -9.19
CA PRO A 172 -11.83 2.43 -8.54
C PRO A 172 -13.04 2.71 -7.65
N GLN A 173 -13.91 1.71 -7.50
CA GLN A 173 -15.07 1.80 -6.61
C GLN A 173 -14.63 1.87 -5.14
N ARG A 174 -13.55 1.16 -4.80
CA ARG A 174 -13.01 1.12 -3.43
C ARG A 174 -11.49 1.03 -3.40
N ILE A 175 -10.92 1.62 -2.36
CA ILE A 175 -9.52 1.46 -1.97
C ILE A 175 -9.48 0.82 -0.58
N ILE A 176 -8.69 -0.24 -0.40
CA ILE A 176 -8.53 -0.93 0.88
C ILE A 176 -7.07 -0.90 1.30
N HIS A 177 -6.76 -0.24 2.40
CA HIS A 177 -5.45 -0.28 3.03
C HIS A 177 -5.47 -1.26 4.19
N VAL A 178 -4.69 -2.34 4.07
CA VAL A 178 -4.54 -3.36 5.09
C VAL A 178 -3.28 -3.05 5.91
N THR A 179 -3.44 -2.82 7.21
CA THR A 179 -2.37 -2.42 8.14
C THR A 179 -2.35 -3.32 9.38
N ASP A 180 -1.43 -3.06 10.30
CA ASP A 180 -1.23 -3.76 11.58
C ASP A 180 -2.04 -3.16 12.75
N VAL A 181 -3.02 -2.30 12.46
CA VAL A 181 -3.88 -1.62 13.45
C VAL A 181 -5.33 -1.59 12.94
N ASP A 182 -6.29 -1.42 13.85
CA ASP A 182 -7.74 -1.45 13.56
C ASP A 182 -8.27 -0.32 12.67
N GLY A 183 -7.44 0.68 12.37
CA GLY A 183 -7.81 1.82 11.55
C GLY A 183 -7.00 3.06 11.95
N VAL A 184 -7.61 4.23 11.78
CA VAL A 184 -7.08 5.51 12.24
C VAL A 184 -7.54 5.75 13.67
N PHE A 185 -6.60 6.08 14.55
CA PHE A 185 -6.87 6.42 15.94
C PHE A 185 -6.61 7.91 16.19
N ASP A 186 -7.22 8.45 17.24
CA ASP A 186 -6.98 9.83 17.72
C ASP A 186 -5.56 10.05 18.27
N LYS A 187 -4.84 8.97 18.57
CA LYS A 187 -3.44 8.93 18.95
C LYS A 187 -2.85 7.54 18.64
N ASP A 188 -1.54 7.37 18.71
CA ASP A 188 -0.93 6.08 18.39
C ASP A 188 -1.39 4.97 19.37
N PRO A 189 -2.12 3.94 18.90
CA PRO A 189 -2.67 2.89 19.75
C PRO A 189 -1.60 1.94 20.30
N LYS A 190 -0.36 1.97 19.76
CA LYS A 190 0.75 1.16 20.26
C LYS A 190 1.40 1.77 21.49
N SER A 191 1.35 3.10 21.62
CA SER A 191 1.89 3.84 22.76
C SER A 191 0.83 4.27 23.78
N HIS A 192 -0.45 4.34 23.38
CA HIS A 192 -1.54 4.82 24.23
C HIS A 192 -2.69 3.81 24.31
N LYS A 193 -2.86 3.17 25.47
CA LYS A 193 -3.94 2.19 25.70
C LYS A 193 -5.35 2.78 25.60
N ASN A 194 -5.50 4.09 25.81
CA ASN A 194 -6.78 4.81 25.70
C ASN A 194 -7.02 5.43 24.32
N ALA A 195 -6.24 5.05 23.30
CA ALA A 195 -6.47 5.49 21.93
C ALA A 195 -7.84 5.05 21.45
N LYS A 196 -8.59 5.97 20.85
CA LYS A 196 -9.94 5.76 20.35
C LYS A 196 -9.92 5.63 18.83
N LEU A 197 -10.51 4.54 18.34
CA LEU A 197 -10.65 4.28 16.91
C LEU A 197 -11.65 5.26 16.29
N ILE A 198 -11.19 5.98 15.27
CA ILE A 198 -12.02 6.86 14.46
C ILE A 198 -12.70 6.00 13.39
N LYS A 199 -14.00 5.71 13.55
CA LYS A 199 -14.72 4.81 12.64
C LYS A 199 -14.93 5.40 11.24
N LYS A 200 -15.09 6.72 11.14
CA LYS A 200 -15.43 7.39 9.88
C LYS A 200 -14.81 8.77 9.78
N ILE A 201 -14.20 9.06 8.64
CA ILE A 201 -13.62 10.36 8.29
C ILE A 201 -14.40 10.88 7.07
N THR A 202 -14.94 12.08 7.21
CA THR A 202 -15.88 12.73 6.28
C THR A 202 -15.59 14.22 6.17
N ARG A 203 -16.22 14.92 5.21
CA ARG A 203 -16.06 16.38 5.08
C ARG A 203 -16.43 17.15 6.34
N GLU A 204 -17.40 16.65 7.09
CA GLU A 204 -17.93 17.29 8.29
C GLU A 204 -16.90 17.26 9.44
N ASN A 205 -16.16 16.17 9.61
CA ASN A 205 -15.25 15.95 10.74
C ASN A 205 -13.76 16.01 10.40
N PHE A 206 -13.38 16.07 9.12
CA PHE A 206 -11.97 16.02 8.70
C PHE A 206 -11.12 17.12 9.35
N LYS A 207 -11.61 18.36 9.37
CA LYS A 207 -10.87 19.51 9.94
C LYS A 207 -10.68 19.39 11.46
N GLU A 208 -11.64 18.81 12.16
CA GLU A 208 -11.57 18.59 13.61
C GLU A 208 -10.53 17.50 13.92
N ILE A 209 -10.62 16.37 13.20
CA ILE A 209 -9.66 15.27 13.29
C ILE A 209 -8.26 15.78 12.96
N GLU A 210 -8.10 16.58 11.90
CA GLU A 210 -6.81 17.15 11.52
C GLU A 210 -6.18 17.93 12.66
N LYS A 211 -6.93 18.86 13.28
CA LYS A 211 -6.45 19.66 14.40
C LYS A 211 -6.05 18.80 15.59
N SER A 212 -6.87 17.81 15.93
CA SER A 212 -6.61 16.88 17.04
C SER A 212 -5.32 16.08 16.82
N LEU A 213 -5.11 15.60 15.59
CA LEU A 213 -3.94 14.78 15.22
C LEU A 213 -2.66 15.61 15.08
N THR A 214 -2.74 16.86 14.60
CA THR A 214 -1.55 17.73 14.48
C THR A 214 -1.14 18.38 15.81
N GLY A 215 -2.07 18.56 16.75
CA GLY A 215 -1.79 19.15 18.06
C GLY A 215 -1.05 18.23 19.03
N SER A 216 -1.03 16.91 18.76
CA SER A 216 -0.30 15.95 19.56
C SER A 216 1.13 15.79 19.03
N LYS A 217 2.13 16.28 19.78
CA LYS A 217 3.59 16.17 19.48
C LYS A 217 4.11 14.74 19.25
N HIS A 218 3.25 13.73 19.36
CA HIS A 218 3.58 12.31 19.35
C HIS A 218 2.89 11.50 18.24
N PHE A 219 2.13 12.10 17.32
CA PHE A 219 1.36 11.29 16.36
C PHE A 219 2.22 10.74 15.21
N ASP A 220 3.26 11.46 14.77
CA ASP A 220 4.03 11.09 13.59
C ASP A 220 5.24 10.17 13.87
N VAL A 221 5.14 9.31 14.90
CA VAL A 221 6.09 8.18 15.10
C VAL A 221 5.65 6.90 14.38
N THR A 222 4.47 6.89 13.74
CA THR A 222 4.09 5.84 12.76
C THR A 222 4.44 6.20 11.32
N GLY A 223 4.93 7.44 11.10
CA GLY A 223 5.64 7.91 9.90
C GLY A 223 4.80 8.08 8.63
N GLY A 224 3.46 8.07 8.70
CA GLY A 224 2.65 8.29 7.49
C GLY A 224 1.17 7.91 7.52
N MET A 225 0.56 7.58 8.67
CA MET A 225 -0.89 7.31 8.72
C MET A 225 -1.70 8.56 8.35
N TRP A 226 -1.42 9.70 8.99
CA TRP A 226 -2.16 10.93 8.69
C TRP A 226 -1.94 11.41 7.26
N LYS A 227 -0.69 11.40 6.76
CA LYS A 227 -0.37 11.71 5.36
C LYS A 227 -1.21 10.87 4.39
N LYS A 228 -1.31 9.56 4.62
CA LYS A 228 -2.15 8.65 3.83
C LYS A 228 -3.63 9.05 3.88
N VAL A 229 -4.16 9.34 5.07
CA VAL A 229 -5.55 9.80 5.23
C VAL A 229 -5.78 11.08 4.43
N LYS A 230 -4.88 12.07 4.51
CA LYS A 230 -5.00 13.32 3.73
C LYS A 230 -5.01 13.05 2.23
N GLU A 231 -4.13 12.20 1.72
CA GLU A 231 -4.08 11.91 0.29
C GLU A 231 -5.33 11.15 -0.18
N LEU A 232 -5.78 10.15 0.58
CA LEU A 232 -7.04 9.44 0.28
C LEU A 232 -8.24 10.39 0.32
N PHE A 233 -8.25 11.33 1.26
CA PHE A 233 -9.32 12.32 1.41
C PHE A 233 -9.37 13.34 0.25
N LYS A 234 -8.30 13.48 -0.55
CA LYS A 234 -8.31 14.30 -1.77
C LYS A 234 -9.02 13.61 -2.94
N LEU A 235 -9.22 12.30 -2.89
CA LEU A 235 -9.86 11.53 -3.95
C LEU A 235 -11.37 11.71 -3.89
N LYS A 236 -11.96 12.47 -4.83
CA LYS A 236 -13.41 12.71 -4.88
C LYS A 236 -14.18 11.46 -5.29
N ASN A 237 -15.30 11.18 -4.60
CA ASN A 237 -16.23 10.09 -4.93
C ASN A 237 -15.61 8.68 -4.90
N ILE A 238 -14.52 8.49 -4.17
CA ILE A 238 -13.89 7.18 -3.95
C ILE A 238 -13.94 6.89 -2.46
N GLU A 239 -14.50 5.74 -2.09
CA GLU A 239 -14.50 5.26 -0.71
C GLU A 239 -13.20 4.52 -0.45
N ALA A 240 -12.48 4.93 0.59
CA ALA A 240 -11.30 4.24 1.08
C ALA A 240 -11.54 3.67 2.47
N GLU A 241 -10.95 2.52 2.77
CA GLU A 241 -11.06 1.89 4.08
C GLU A 241 -9.68 1.43 4.58
N ILE A 242 -9.36 1.74 5.83
CA ILE A 242 -8.14 1.28 6.50
C ILE A 242 -8.55 0.20 7.50
N ILE A 243 -8.06 -1.02 7.31
CA ILE A 243 -8.45 -2.21 8.09
C ILE A 243 -7.23 -2.91 8.69
N ASN A 244 -7.45 -3.71 9.74
CA ASN A 244 -6.43 -4.56 10.33
C ASN A 244 -6.32 -5.91 9.61
N GLY A 245 -5.19 -6.17 8.97
CA GLY A 245 -4.92 -7.47 8.34
C GLY A 245 -4.63 -8.58 9.33
N LEU A 246 -4.25 -8.25 10.57
CA LEU A 246 -3.96 -9.26 11.60
C LEU A 246 -5.25 -9.92 12.16
N LYS A 247 -6.42 -9.35 11.87
CA LYS A 247 -7.71 -9.98 12.18
C LYS A 247 -8.07 -10.95 11.05
N GLU A 248 -8.26 -12.21 11.39
CA GLU A 248 -8.58 -13.27 10.43
C GLU A 248 -9.91 -12.97 9.71
N GLY A 249 -9.93 -13.20 8.40
CA GLY A 249 -11.11 -13.03 7.55
C GLY A 249 -11.41 -11.58 7.16
N TYR A 250 -10.72 -10.58 7.72
CA TYR A 250 -10.98 -9.18 7.40
C TYR A 250 -10.67 -8.83 5.94
N ILE A 251 -9.63 -9.42 5.34
CA ILE A 251 -9.28 -9.16 3.94
C ILE A 251 -10.37 -9.72 3.03
N LYS A 252 -10.80 -10.96 3.29
CA LYS A 252 -11.90 -11.60 2.56
C LYS A 252 -13.18 -10.77 2.66
N ARG A 253 -13.62 -10.45 3.88
CA ARG A 253 -14.84 -9.66 4.15
C ARG A 253 -14.80 -8.30 3.46
N ALA A 254 -13.65 -7.61 3.53
CA ALA A 254 -13.47 -6.34 2.84
C ALA A 254 -13.63 -6.49 1.33
N LEU A 255 -12.98 -7.47 0.69
CA LEU A 255 -13.12 -7.73 -0.76
C LEU A 255 -14.54 -8.15 -1.16
N LEU A 256 -15.26 -8.86 -0.29
CA LEU A 256 -16.65 -9.24 -0.51
C LEU A 256 -17.63 -8.05 -0.45
N GLY A 257 -17.20 -6.89 0.06
CA GLY A 257 -18.02 -5.68 0.08
C GLY A 257 -18.41 -5.21 1.47
N GLU A 258 -18.00 -5.93 2.53
CA GLU A 258 -18.26 -5.49 3.89
C GLU A 258 -17.52 -4.19 4.19
N LYS A 259 -18.19 -3.30 4.92
CA LYS A 259 -17.72 -1.96 5.29
C LYS A 259 -17.73 -1.80 6.80
N GLY A 260 -16.86 -0.94 7.31
CA GLY A 260 -16.80 -0.61 8.74
C GLY A 260 -15.95 -1.59 9.55
N LEU A 261 -15.10 -2.38 8.86
CA LEU A 261 -14.13 -3.28 9.48
C LEU A 261 -13.04 -2.48 10.21
N GLY A 262 -12.75 -1.26 9.75
CA GLY A 262 -11.85 -0.33 10.42
C GLY A 262 -12.32 1.11 10.30
N THR A 263 -11.51 1.97 9.67
CA THR A 263 -11.84 3.38 9.42
C THR A 263 -12.24 3.59 7.97
N ILE A 264 -13.45 4.09 7.75
CA ILE A 264 -13.91 4.52 6.42
C ILE A 264 -13.52 5.98 6.20
N ILE A 265 -12.95 6.28 5.04
CA ILE A 265 -12.68 7.63 4.55
C ILE A 265 -13.61 7.87 3.37
N LYS A 266 -14.52 8.83 3.52
CA LYS A 266 -15.51 9.19 2.51
C LYS A 266 -15.43 10.68 2.20
N THR A 267 -15.25 10.98 0.93
CA THR A 267 -15.10 12.34 0.40
C THR A 267 -16.35 12.86 -0.28
#